data_AF-A0A3B8QW72-F1
#
_entry.id   AF-A0A3B8QW72-F1
#
_cell.length_a   1.000
_cell.length_b   1.000
_cell.length_c   1.000
_cell.angle_alpha   90.00
_cell.angle_beta   90.00
_cell.angle_gamma   90.00
#
_symmetry.space_group_name_H-M   'P 1'
#
loop_
_entity.id
_entity.type
_entity.pdbx_description
1 polymer ?
#
loop_
_entity_poly.entity_id
_entity_poly.type
_entity_poly.pdbx_seq_one_letter_code
_entity_poly.pdbx_strand_id
1 'polypeptide(L)'
;RQLDLSMRPGAFFVWRNDLCEELGMFDEDLKIVGDKEFWARVGHLKLKVGLIPEVLYLYTKHSGQLSKRTEFRVRKLAEKQSCLKLGYRYDWPVSLRRRIRWIRWKSHLPFSKSVYRPIKGVISDDET
;
A
#
# COMPACT_ATOMS: atom_id res chain seq x y z
N ARG A 1 -24.64 -4.61 -1.79
CA ARG A 1 -23.37 -5.35 -1.64
C ARG A 1 -22.36 -4.36 -1.06
N GLN A 2 -21.79 -4.66 0.11
CA GLN A 2 -20.92 -3.76 0.87
C GLN A 2 -19.51 -3.73 0.28
N LEU A 3 -18.84 -2.57 0.29
CA LEU A 3 -17.44 -2.42 -0.13
C LEU A 3 -16.58 -2.13 1.10
N ASP A 4 -15.36 -2.67 1.09
CA ASP A 4 -14.38 -2.46 2.16
C ASP A 4 -13.35 -1.43 1.71
N LEU A 5 -13.11 -0.40 2.53
CA LEU A 5 -12.09 0.59 2.25
C LEU A 5 -10.71 0.07 2.67
N SER A 6 -9.78 -0.05 1.72
CA SER A 6 -8.37 -0.34 2.03
C SER A 6 -7.59 0.95 2.19
N MET A 7 -6.99 1.15 3.37
CA MET A 7 -6.12 2.30 3.67
C MET A 7 -4.63 2.00 3.49
N ARG A 8 -4.30 0.84 2.91
CA ARG A 8 -2.91 0.52 2.56
C ARG A 8 -2.47 1.47 1.43
N PRO A 9 -1.19 1.91 1.41
CA PRO A 9 -0.61 2.50 0.21
C PRO A 9 -0.97 1.60 -0.98
N GLY A 10 -1.82 2.09 -1.88
CA GLY A 10 -2.52 1.25 -2.84
C GLY A 10 -1.58 0.62 -3.87
N ALA A 11 -2.10 -0.29 -4.69
CA ALA A 11 -1.36 -0.82 -5.85
C ALA A 11 -1.06 0.23 -6.93
N PHE A 12 -1.64 1.44 -6.80
CA PHE A 12 -1.39 2.53 -7.72
C PHE A 12 -0.39 3.52 -7.11
N PHE A 13 0.72 3.64 -7.81
CA PHE A 13 1.74 4.66 -7.60
C PHE A 13 2.03 5.26 -8.97
N VAL A 14 2.05 6.60 -9.03
CA VAL A 14 2.46 7.32 -10.23
C VAL A 14 3.72 8.08 -9.87
N TRP A 15 4.72 7.95 -10.72
CA TRP A 15 5.98 8.67 -10.59
C TRP A 15 6.31 9.37 -11.89
N ARG A 16 7.17 10.37 -11.80
CA ARG A 16 7.71 11.04 -12.99
C ARG A 16 8.71 10.11 -13.67
N ASN A 17 8.71 10.09 -15.00
CA ASN A 17 9.56 9.17 -15.77
C ASN A 17 11.07 9.35 -15.50
N ASP A 18 11.50 10.57 -15.15
CA ASP A 18 12.91 10.85 -14.82
C ASP A 18 13.38 10.16 -13.52
N LEU A 19 12.46 9.73 -12.66
CA LEU A 19 12.80 8.93 -11.47
C LEU A 19 13.11 7.46 -11.81
N CYS A 20 12.85 6.99 -13.03
CA CYS A 20 13.09 5.60 -13.42
C CYS A 20 14.57 5.21 -13.32
N GLU A 21 15.50 6.13 -13.62
CA GLU A 21 16.94 5.86 -13.56
C GLU A 21 17.43 5.64 -12.12
N GLU A 22 16.86 6.37 -11.16
CA GLU A 22 17.24 6.28 -9.75
C GLU A 22 16.49 5.15 -9.03
N LEU A 23 15.19 5.01 -9.31
CA LEU A 23 14.32 4.06 -8.62
C LEU A 23 14.42 2.65 -9.22
N GLY A 24 14.70 2.53 -10.51
CA GLY A 24 14.60 1.28 -11.26
C GLY A 24 13.16 0.75 -11.34
N MET A 25 13.02 -0.42 -11.97
CA MET A 25 11.74 -1.13 -12.07
C MET A 25 11.57 -2.15 -10.92
N PHE A 26 10.41 -2.82 -10.91
CA PHE A 26 10.14 -3.93 -10.00
C PHE A 26 11.16 -5.05 -10.20
N ASP A 27 11.57 -5.67 -9.10
CA ASP A 27 12.39 -6.87 -9.12
C ASP A 27 11.55 -8.06 -9.65
N GLU A 28 11.95 -8.62 -10.79
CA GLU A 28 11.26 -9.72 -11.45
C GLU A 28 11.31 -11.03 -10.65
N ASP A 29 12.24 -11.17 -9.71
CA ASP A 29 12.34 -12.35 -8.84
C ASP A 29 11.27 -12.34 -7.73
N LEU A 30 10.70 -11.18 -7.42
CA LEU A 30 9.65 -11.01 -6.41
C LEU A 30 8.27 -11.14 -7.04
N LYS A 31 7.63 -12.31 -6.89
CA LYS A 31 6.32 -12.56 -7.51
C LYS A 31 5.13 -12.12 -6.66
N ILE A 32 5.30 -11.94 -5.36
CA ILE A 32 4.21 -11.58 -4.44
C ILE A 32 4.46 -10.22 -3.79
N VAL A 33 5.69 -9.93 -3.39
CA VAL A 33 5.99 -8.76 -2.55
C VAL A 33 6.70 -7.60 -3.25
N GLY A 34 6.81 -7.66 -4.57
CA GLY A 34 7.52 -6.66 -5.38
C GLY A 34 6.94 -5.26 -5.22
N ASP A 35 5.61 -5.15 -5.05
CA ASP A 35 4.95 -3.87 -4.76
C ASP A 35 5.51 -3.20 -3.50
N LYS A 36 5.59 -3.95 -2.40
CA LYS A 36 6.07 -3.45 -1.12
C LYS A 36 7.58 -3.20 -1.12
N GLU A 37 8.36 -4.02 -1.82
CA GLU A 37 9.80 -3.80 -1.99
C GLU A 37 10.06 -2.49 -2.73
N PHE A 38 9.33 -2.24 -3.81
CA PHE A 38 9.44 -1.01 -4.58
C PHE A 38 9.13 0.22 -3.72
N TRP A 39 8.07 0.16 -2.91
CA TRP A 39 7.75 1.24 -1.96
C TRP A 39 8.81 1.42 -0.85
N ALA A 40 9.47 0.35 -0.43
CA ALA A 40 10.58 0.44 0.52
C ALA A 40 11.78 1.16 -0.10
N ARG A 41 12.06 0.93 -1.39
CA ARG A 41 13.09 1.64 -2.16
C ARG A 41 12.78 3.13 -2.29
N VAL A 42 11.53 3.50 -2.60
CA VAL A 42 11.07 4.91 -2.59
C VAL A 42 11.36 5.58 -1.24
N GLY A 43 11.11 4.87 -0.14
CA GLY A 43 11.41 5.35 1.21
C GLY A 43 12.91 5.49 1.48
N HIS A 44 13.73 4.54 1.00
CA HIS A 44 15.18 4.53 1.13
C HIS A 44 15.83 5.71 0.39
N LEU A 45 15.39 5.96 -0.84
CA LEU A 45 15.81 7.10 -1.68
C LEU A 45 15.26 8.44 -1.20
N LYS A 46 14.46 8.46 -0.12
CA LYS A 46 13.88 9.67 0.49
C LYS A 46 13.07 10.51 -0.52
N LEU A 47 12.46 9.86 -1.52
CA LEU A 47 11.65 10.55 -2.51
C LEU A 47 10.44 11.22 -1.84
N LYS A 48 10.07 12.38 -2.37
CA LYS A 48 8.88 13.11 -1.89
C LYS A 48 7.62 12.40 -2.40
N VAL A 49 6.84 11.86 -1.48
CA VAL A 49 5.58 11.15 -1.78
C VAL A 49 4.37 12.02 -1.42
N GLY A 50 3.53 12.28 -2.41
CA GLY A 50 2.18 12.84 -2.21
C GLY A 50 1.15 11.72 -2.04
N LEU A 51 0.16 11.93 -1.18
CA LEU A 51 -1.01 11.06 -1.05
C LEU A 51 -2.22 11.79 -1.59
N ILE A 52 -2.94 11.17 -2.53
CA ILE A 52 -4.26 11.59 -2.98
C ILE A 52 -5.27 10.85 -2.09
N PRO A 53 -5.97 11.54 -1.17
CA PRO A 53 -6.83 10.91 -0.18
C PRO A 53 -8.25 10.68 -0.75
N GLU A 54 -8.33 10.04 -1.92
CA GLU A 54 -9.57 9.76 -2.63
C GLU A 54 -9.67 8.27 -2.99
N VAL A 55 -10.88 7.78 -3.23
CA VAL A 55 -11.10 6.40 -3.70
C VAL A 55 -10.79 6.35 -5.19
N LEU A 56 -9.57 5.91 -5.52
CA LEU A 56 -9.09 5.87 -6.91
C LEU A 56 -9.26 4.49 -7.59
N TYR A 57 -9.58 3.44 -6.83
CA TYR A 57 -9.72 2.09 -7.37
C TYR A 57 -10.68 1.24 -6.56
N LEU A 58 -11.16 0.16 -7.17
CA LEU A 58 -11.99 -0.86 -6.53
C LEU A 58 -11.31 -2.22 -6.71
N TYR A 59 -11.18 -2.99 -5.62
CA TYR A 59 -10.75 -4.38 -5.70
C TYR A 59 -11.95 -5.31 -5.70
N THR A 60 -11.94 -6.27 -6.62
CA THR A 60 -12.85 -7.42 -6.55
C THR A 60 -12.31 -8.42 -5.54
N LYS A 61 -13.11 -8.72 -4.50
CA LYS A 61 -12.83 -9.81 -3.56
C LYS A 61 -13.66 -11.04 -3.97
N HIS A 62 -12.99 -12.18 -4.15
CA HIS A 62 -13.63 -13.49 -4.25
C HIS A 62 -13.06 -14.46 -3.21
N SER A 63 -13.86 -15.44 -2.79
CA SER A 63 -13.44 -16.46 -1.81
C SER A 63 -12.22 -17.25 -2.28
N GLY A 64 -12.11 -17.51 -3.59
CA GLY A 64 -10.99 -18.22 -4.23
C GLY A 64 -9.73 -17.39 -4.46
N GLN A 65 -9.50 -16.28 -3.73
CA GLN A 65 -8.29 -15.46 -3.89
C GLN A 65 -7.01 -16.29 -3.73
N LEU A 66 -6.17 -16.28 -4.76
CA LEU A 66 -4.86 -16.95 -4.75
C LEU A 66 -4.01 -16.52 -3.55
N SER A 67 -4.07 -15.24 -3.19
CA SER A 67 -3.40 -14.68 -2.02
C SER A 67 -3.81 -15.31 -0.68
N LYS A 68 -4.95 -16.01 -0.61
CA LYS A 68 -5.41 -16.75 0.58
C LYS A 68 -4.89 -18.19 0.65
N ARG A 69 -4.39 -18.75 -0.45
CA ARG A 69 -3.85 -20.11 -0.47
C ARG A 69 -2.53 -20.19 0.28
N THR A 70 -2.28 -21.33 0.94
CA THR A 70 -1.10 -21.56 1.78
C THR A 70 0.21 -21.38 1.01
N GLU A 71 0.28 -21.87 -0.23
CA GLU A 71 1.45 -21.76 -1.12
C GLU A 71 1.92 -20.30 -1.30
N PHE A 72 0.99 -19.37 -1.53
CA PHE A 72 1.29 -17.96 -1.69
C PHE A 72 1.71 -17.31 -0.36
N ARG A 73 1.16 -17.77 0.78
CA ARG A 73 1.59 -17.29 2.10
C ARG A 73 3.02 -17.70 2.42
N VAL A 74 3.39 -18.95 2.13
CA VAL A 74 4.76 -19.46 2.31
C VAL A 74 5.73 -18.69 1.41
N ARG A 75 5.40 -18.56 0.12
CA ARG A 75 6.22 -17.78 -0.83
C ARG A 75 6.37 -16.32 -0.42
N LYS A 76 5.29 -15.68 0.03
CA LYS A 76 5.32 -14.30 0.54
C LYS A 76 6.29 -14.13 1.70
N LEU A 77 6.33 -15.10 2.61
CA LEU A 77 7.26 -15.09 3.75
C LEU A 77 8.71 -15.26 3.29
N ALA A 78 8.97 -16.17 2.34
CA ALA A 78 10.29 -16.38 1.76
C ALA A 78 10.80 -15.13 1.05
N GLU A 79 10.00 -14.52 0.17
CA GLU A 79 10.36 -13.28 -0.54
C GLU A 79 10.58 -12.12 0.45
N LYS A 80 9.76 -12.01 1.50
CA LYS A 80 9.97 -11.04 2.57
C LYS A 80 11.32 -11.23 3.27
N GLN A 81 11.71 -12.46 3.57
CA GLN A 81 13.01 -12.77 4.18
C GLN A 81 14.16 -12.32 3.27
N SER A 82 14.04 -12.52 1.95
CA SER A 82 15.02 -12.00 0.98
C SER A 82 15.08 -10.46 1.02
N CYS A 83 13.93 -9.78 1.03
CA CYS A 83 13.87 -8.32 1.09
C CYS A 83 14.48 -7.74 2.38
N LEU A 84 14.41 -8.47 3.50
CA LEU A 84 15.00 -8.05 4.77
C LEU A 84 16.53 -8.08 4.77
N LYS A 85 17.15 -8.81 3.83
CA LYS A 85 18.61 -8.86 3.67
C LYS A 85 19.16 -7.71 2.84
N LEU A 86 18.29 -6.91 2.22
CA LEU A 86 18.70 -5.75 1.43
C LEU A 86 19.31 -4.67 2.34
N GLY A 87 20.16 -3.82 1.76
CA GLY A 87 20.86 -2.74 2.47
C GLY A 87 19.95 -1.60 2.99
N TYR A 88 18.63 -1.78 2.99
CA TYR A 88 17.66 -0.78 3.39
C TYR A 88 16.42 -1.39 4.04
N ARG A 89 15.64 -0.56 4.73
CA ARG A 89 14.47 -1.00 5.51
C ARG A 89 13.31 -1.41 4.62
N TYR A 90 12.82 -2.63 4.80
CA TYR A 90 11.62 -3.16 4.13
C TYR A 90 10.30 -2.63 4.74
N ASP A 91 10.12 -1.31 4.64
CA ASP A 91 9.05 -0.53 5.29
C ASP A 91 8.43 0.46 4.32
N TRP A 92 7.15 0.79 4.52
CA TRP A 92 6.52 1.91 3.81
C TRP A 92 7.18 3.25 4.18
N PRO A 93 7.22 4.23 3.25
CA PRO A 93 7.71 5.58 3.55
C PRO A 93 7.03 6.18 4.80
N VAL A 94 7.83 6.70 5.73
CA VAL A 94 7.34 7.18 7.03
C VAL A 94 6.35 8.33 6.87
N SER A 95 6.61 9.25 5.94
CA SER A 95 5.73 10.38 5.60
C SER A 95 4.33 9.89 5.21
N LEU A 96 4.28 8.87 4.33
CA LEU A 96 3.04 8.27 3.87
C LEU A 96 2.28 7.58 5.01
N ARG A 97 2.96 6.76 5.82
CA ARG A 97 2.37 6.09 6.99
C ARG A 97 1.76 7.09 7.97
N ARG A 98 2.47 8.18 8.27
CA ARG A 98 1.98 9.24 9.17
C ARG A 98 0.74 9.92 8.60
N ARG A 99 0.73 10.23 7.31
CA ARG A 99 -0.40 10.89 6.65
C ARG A 99 -1.64 10.01 6.60
N ILE A 100 -1.49 8.72 6.28
CA ILE A 100 -2.58 7.73 6.33
C ILE A 100 -3.15 7.62 7.75
N ARG A 101 -2.28 7.48 8.77
CA ARG A 101 -2.72 7.45 10.18
C ARG A 101 -3.51 8.70 10.57
N TRP A 102 -3.05 9.87 10.14
CA TRP A 102 -3.74 11.13 10.44
C TRP A 102 -5.10 11.23 9.74
N ILE A 103 -5.19 10.80 8.47
CA ILE A 103 -6.46 10.71 7.74
C ILE A 103 -7.42 9.76 8.45
N ARG A 104 -6.94 8.57 8.86
CA ARG A 104 -7.72 7.59 9.63
C ARG A 104 -8.22 8.20 10.94
N TRP A 105 -7.36 8.87 11.69
CA TRP A 105 -7.78 9.54 12.93
C TRP A 105 -8.86 10.59 12.66
N LYS A 106 -8.71 11.40 11.60
CA LYS A 106 -9.71 12.41 11.23
C LYS A 106 -11.04 11.84 10.71
N SER A 107 -11.04 10.68 10.05
CA SER A 107 -12.27 10.07 9.55
C SER A 107 -13.18 9.56 10.66
N HIS A 108 -12.65 9.38 11.88
CA HIS A 108 -13.42 8.99 13.07
C HIS A 108 -13.96 10.21 13.84
N LEU A 109 -13.60 11.44 13.46
CA LEU A 109 -14.05 12.65 14.14
C LEU A 109 -15.35 13.18 13.52
N PRO A 110 -16.46 13.26 14.28
CA PRO A 110 -17.80 13.55 13.74
C PRO A 110 -17.96 14.95 13.13
N PHE A 111 -17.09 15.91 13.47
CA PHE A 111 -17.14 17.30 12.98
C PHE A 111 -15.99 17.68 12.05
N SER A 112 -15.08 16.76 11.76
CA SER A 112 -14.10 16.97 10.71
C SER A 112 -14.82 16.83 9.38
N LYS A 113 -14.75 17.85 8.50
CA LYS A 113 -15.05 17.65 7.07
C LYS A 113 -14.12 16.55 6.59
N SER A 114 -14.61 15.32 6.58
CA SER A 114 -13.78 14.15 6.34
C SER A 114 -13.04 14.34 5.01
N VAL A 115 -11.71 14.24 5.07
CA VAL A 115 -10.85 14.34 3.89
C VAL A 115 -11.24 13.26 2.87
N TYR A 116 -11.80 12.14 3.37
CA TYR A 116 -12.55 11.18 2.59
C TYR A 116 -14.02 11.57 2.55
N ARG A 117 -14.59 11.86 1.38
CA ARG A 117 -16.04 11.75 1.23
C ARG A 117 -16.37 10.26 1.33
N PRO A 118 -17.08 9.78 2.37
CA PRO A 118 -17.54 8.40 2.37
C PRO A 118 -18.39 8.20 1.12
N ILE A 119 -18.03 7.22 0.30
CA ILE A 119 -18.96 6.68 -0.69
C ILE A 119 -20.12 6.11 0.14
N LYS A 120 -21.36 6.53 -0.14
CA LYS A 120 -22.54 6.01 0.57
C LYS A 120 -22.49 4.46 0.56
N GLY A 121 -22.40 3.84 1.73
CA GLY A 121 -22.44 2.38 1.90
C GLY A 121 -21.11 1.63 2.11
N VAL A 122 -20.02 2.31 2.52
CA VAL A 122 -18.68 1.70 2.75
C VAL A 122 -18.27 1.81 4.22
N ILE A 123 -17.82 0.70 4.84
CA ILE A 123 -17.27 0.65 6.21
C ILE A 123 -15.77 0.31 6.13
N SER A 124 -14.96 0.87 7.03
CA SER A 124 -13.52 0.65 7.08
C SER A 124 -13.15 -0.64 7.82
N ASP A 125 -12.55 -1.60 7.12
CA ASP A 125 -12.01 -2.83 7.71
C ASP A 125 -10.48 -2.72 7.79
N ASP A 126 -9.96 -2.46 8.98
CA ASP A 126 -8.54 -2.18 9.15
C ASP A 126 -7.97 -2.90 10.39
N GLU A 127 -8.19 -4.23 10.45
CA GLU A 127 -7.46 -5.20 11.30
C GLU A 127 -7.44 -6.61 10.66
N THR A 128 -6.36 -6.94 9.93
CA THR A 128 -5.75 -8.29 9.80
C THR A 128 -4.39 -8.22 9.09
#